data_AF-A0A9C8E3Q4-F1
#
_entry.id   AF-A0A9C8E3Q4-F1
#
_cell.length_a   1.000
_cell.length_b   1.000
_cell.length_c   1.000
_cell.angle_alpha   90.00
_cell.angle_beta   90.00
_cell.angle_gamma   90.00
#
_symmetry.space_group_name_H-M   'P 1'
#
loop_
_entity.id
_entity.type
_entity.pdbx_description
1 polymer ?
#
loop_
_entity_poly.entity_id
_entity_poly.type
_entity_poly.pdbx_seq_one_letter_code
_entity_poly.pdbx_strand_id
1 'polypeptide(L)'
;MGNSLLQALQHELEEVFQEHSIAVWYDLGGTLSALVEKAVPQNVHLLRFERAYLPLRVKLEETDPFLEKRWLIYIPAESRKPSWLRDYELAGRRLDLTLADLLSRAFDIPVNRRMREILSTPAAKRLVERWENLLGSTLPITFRQVKYALLAAALDATSTAPRDLILSYVTREDAHVSLRENGLLPEFRRFLDDQGFVVASAHLPLFPGDVSPLKVAAALLFSEAVVNGRLNTAGLEDVLPREENRSQWASWAMEWLRHRDDEILPQMVREVQEAYQIEERLSGLDIAGIQGFPAVDEVLVRELEALLKTGLSPEILDEVERIAKLRANTRWARESADMTAPLPWKASLAAVEILKAVPDVSKKLSQKGQWSLKDLFDQYAEGWWHLDDAYRRLEAYWDSLGVLEEPLGLPAARAYEEFLNVLARKVAMALENTHSWQIPDWLPQSRVLEDEVIP
;
A
#
# COMPACT_ATOMS: atom_id res chain seq x y z
N MET A 1 35.53 -10.37 -9.06
CA MET A 1 34.61 -9.94 -10.12
C MET A 1 33.27 -10.58 -9.79
N GLY A 2 32.18 -9.82 -9.77
CA GLY A 2 30.88 -10.36 -9.38
C GLY A 2 30.33 -11.25 -10.49
N ASN A 3 30.36 -12.57 -10.32
CA ASN A 3 29.79 -13.51 -11.29
C ASN A 3 28.26 -13.33 -11.32
N SER A 4 27.75 -12.71 -12.38
CA SER A 4 26.32 -12.75 -12.67
C SER A 4 25.88 -14.17 -13.04
N LEU A 5 24.57 -14.46 -12.96
CA LEU A 5 24.05 -15.79 -13.36
C LEU A 5 24.40 -16.12 -14.81
N LEU A 6 24.40 -15.12 -15.69
CA LEU A 6 24.80 -15.26 -17.08
C LEU A 6 26.28 -15.61 -17.22
N GLN A 7 27.16 -14.93 -16.49
CA GLN A 7 28.61 -15.20 -16.52
C GLN A 7 28.94 -16.59 -15.98
N ALA A 8 28.26 -17.02 -14.92
CA ALA A 8 28.39 -18.37 -14.39
C ALA A 8 28.01 -19.42 -15.44
N LEU A 9 26.90 -19.21 -16.15
CA LEU A 9 26.45 -20.11 -17.22
C LEU A 9 27.42 -20.09 -18.42
N GLN A 10 27.91 -18.91 -18.81
CA GLN A 10 28.90 -18.76 -19.88
C GLN A 10 30.17 -19.55 -19.56
N HIS A 11 30.67 -19.44 -18.32
CA HIS A 11 31.86 -20.15 -17.88
C HIS A 11 31.69 -21.68 -17.96
N GLU A 12 30.58 -22.22 -17.46
CA GLU A 12 30.29 -23.66 -17.55
C GLU A 12 30.22 -24.14 -19.02
N LEU A 13 29.62 -23.35 -19.90
CA LEU A 13 29.56 -23.69 -21.33
C LEU A 13 30.93 -23.58 -22.01
N GLU A 14 31.71 -22.56 -21.69
CA GLU A 14 33.07 -22.40 -22.23
C GLU A 14 33.97 -23.57 -21.86
N GLU A 15 33.93 -24.04 -20.61
CA GLU A 15 34.68 -25.22 -20.17
C GLU A 15 34.30 -26.46 -20.97
N VAL A 16 33.00 -26.69 -21.21
CA VAL A 16 32.54 -27.84 -22.01
C VAL A 16 33.10 -27.78 -23.44
N PHE A 17 33.14 -26.60 -24.05
CA PHE A 17 33.62 -26.41 -25.43
C PHE A 17 35.14 -26.26 -25.57
N GLN A 18 35.91 -26.37 -24.48
CA GLN A 18 37.36 -26.55 -24.55
C GLN A 18 37.74 -27.97 -24.98
N GLU A 19 36.96 -28.96 -24.54
CA GLU A 19 37.25 -30.39 -24.76
C GLU A 19 36.34 -31.05 -25.82
N HIS A 20 35.14 -30.49 -26.04
CA HIS A 20 34.13 -31.11 -26.89
C HIS A 20 33.60 -30.14 -27.96
N SER A 21 33.43 -30.63 -29.19
CA SER A 21 32.82 -29.85 -30.27
C SER A 21 31.29 -29.84 -30.20
N ILE A 22 30.67 -30.79 -29.50
CA ILE A 22 29.20 -30.89 -29.37
C ILE A 22 28.83 -31.04 -27.90
N ALA A 23 27.81 -30.31 -27.48
CA ALA A 23 27.19 -30.48 -26.18
C ALA A 23 25.66 -30.63 -26.31
N VAL A 24 25.10 -31.66 -25.67
CA VAL A 24 23.66 -31.85 -25.52
C VAL A 24 23.28 -31.47 -24.11
N TRP A 25 22.62 -30.32 -23.96
CA TRP A 25 22.24 -29.74 -22.67
C TRP A 25 20.77 -30.00 -22.34
N TYR A 26 20.55 -30.73 -21.24
CA TYR A 26 19.25 -30.95 -20.63
C TYR A 26 19.05 -30.00 -19.43
N ASP A 27 18.06 -29.11 -19.53
CA ASP A 27 17.61 -28.21 -18.46
C ASP A 27 16.19 -28.59 -18.01
N LEU A 28 16.09 -29.31 -16.90
CA LEU A 28 14.81 -29.76 -16.34
C LEU A 28 13.93 -28.55 -15.97
N GLY A 29 12.77 -28.45 -16.60
CA GLY A 29 11.82 -27.35 -16.41
C GLY A 29 12.14 -26.12 -17.25
N GLY A 30 13.23 -26.11 -18.02
CA GLY A 30 13.59 -25.03 -18.93
C GLY A 30 13.83 -23.68 -18.23
N THR A 31 14.29 -23.72 -16.99
CA THR A 31 14.43 -22.53 -16.12
C THR A 31 15.49 -21.56 -16.62
N LEU A 32 16.54 -22.06 -17.27
CA LEU A 32 17.62 -21.28 -17.85
C LEU A 32 17.33 -20.85 -19.30
N SER A 33 16.15 -21.20 -19.86
CA SER A 33 15.80 -20.93 -21.26
C SER A 33 15.95 -19.47 -21.70
N ALA A 34 15.72 -18.51 -20.80
CA ALA A 34 15.84 -17.09 -21.10
C ALA A 34 17.30 -16.63 -21.28
N LEU A 35 18.27 -17.38 -20.74
CA LEU A 35 19.69 -17.02 -20.79
C LEU A 35 20.45 -17.75 -21.91
N VAL A 36 19.92 -18.86 -22.42
CA VAL A 36 20.61 -19.75 -23.38
C VAL A 36 21.26 -18.98 -24.52
N GLU A 37 20.50 -18.14 -25.23
CA GLU A 37 21.00 -17.39 -26.39
C GLU A 37 22.14 -16.42 -26.05
N LYS A 38 22.12 -15.84 -24.85
CA LYS A 38 23.15 -14.91 -24.38
C LYS A 38 24.37 -15.64 -23.83
N ALA A 39 24.20 -16.88 -23.40
CA ALA A 39 25.24 -17.67 -22.76
C ALA A 39 26.09 -18.49 -23.73
N VAL A 40 25.66 -18.64 -24.99
CA VAL A 40 26.38 -19.43 -25.98
C VAL A 40 27.77 -18.82 -26.25
N PRO A 41 28.86 -19.61 -26.13
CA PRO A 41 30.20 -19.12 -26.44
C PRO A 41 30.38 -18.67 -27.89
N GLN A 42 31.37 -17.83 -28.15
CA GLN A 42 31.71 -17.41 -29.51
C GLN A 42 32.06 -18.63 -30.39
N ASN A 43 31.60 -18.61 -31.65
CA ASN A 43 31.78 -19.69 -32.63
C ASN A 43 31.08 -21.02 -32.31
N VAL A 44 30.09 -21.02 -31.40
CA VAL A 44 29.21 -22.17 -31.15
C VAL A 44 27.82 -21.90 -31.73
N HIS A 45 27.30 -22.85 -32.50
CA HIS A 45 25.94 -22.77 -33.05
C HIS A 45 24.92 -23.36 -32.08
N LEU A 46 23.82 -22.64 -31.85
CA LEU A 46 22.74 -23.07 -30.97
C LEU A 46 21.61 -23.77 -31.76
N LEU A 47 21.24 -24.97 -31.31
CA LEU A 47 20.01 -25.65 -31.71
C LEU A 47 19.10 -25.82 -30.50
N ARG A 48 17.92 -25.18 -30.54
CA ARG A 48 16.93 -25.29 -29.48
C ARG A 48 15.91 -26.38 -29.83
N PHE A 49 15.62 -27.24 -28.87
CA PHE A 49 14.48 -28.14 -28.96
C PHE A 49 13.18 -27.35 -28.82
N GLU A 50 12.30 -27.50 -29.80
CA GLU A 50 10.97 -26.88 -29.80
C GLU A 50 9.88 -27.88 -29.40
N ARG A 51 9.63 -28.89 -30.25
CA ARG A 51 8.51 -29.83 -30.08
C ARG A 51 8.86 -31.29 -30.37
N ALA A 52 9.82 -31.55 -31.25
CA ALA A 52 10.16 -32.90 -31.68
C ALA A 52 11.67 -33.04 -31.94
N TYR A 53 12.20 -34.24 -31.67
CA TYR A 53 13.63 -34.54 -31.85
C TYR A 53 14.02 -34.73 -33.32
N LEU A 54 13.12 -35.27 -34.16
CA LEU A 54 13.42 -35.53 -35.58
C LEU A 54 13.75 -34.26 -36.38
N PRO A 55 12.95 -33.18 -36.32
CA PRO A 55 13.29 -31.93 -37.02
C PRO A 55 14.62 -31.33 -36.56
N LEU A 56 14.93 -31.45 -35.26
CA LEU A 56 16.20 -30.97 -34.70
C LEU A 56 17.38 -31.73 -35.31
N ARG A 57 17.26 -33.05 -35.41
CA ARG A 57 18.28 -33.91 -36.03
C ARG A 57 18.48 -33.60 -37.49
N VAL A 58 17.39 -33.54 -38.26
CA VAL A 58 17.43 -33.21 -39.69
C VAL A 58 18.16 -31.89 -39.92
N LYS A 59 17.84 -30.86 -39.12
CA LYS A 59 18.49 -29.55 -39.23
C LYS A 59 20.01 -29.61 -38.99
N LEU A 60 20.45 -30.40 -38.01
CA LEU A 60 21.88 -30.57 -37.72
C LEU A 60 22.58 -31.34 -38.85
N GLU A 61 22.01 -32.48 -39.25
CA GLU A 61 22.56 -33.38 -40.28
C GLU A 61 22.60 -32.71 -41.66
N GLU A 62 21.65 -31.83 -41.99
CA GLU A 62 21.68 -31.05 -43.24
C GLU A 62 22.68 -29.89 -43.20
N THR A 63 22.89 -29.26 -42.03
CA THR A 63 23.74 -28.07 -41.91
C THR A 63 25.23 -28.42 -41.74
N ASP A 64 25.51 -29.54 -41.07
CA ASP A 64 26.85 -29.99 -40.72
C ASP A 64 26.93 -31.52 -40.59
N PRO A 65 26.82 -32.25 -41.72
CA PRO A 65 26.73 -33.72 -41.74
C PRO A 65 27.97 -34.41 -41.15
N PHE A 66 29.12 -33.75 -41.17
CA PHE A 66 30.39 -34.27 -40.65
C PHE A 66 30.76 -33.70 -39.27
N LEU A 67 29.89 -32.87 -38.69
CA LEU A 67 30.08 -32.28 -37.36
C LEU A 67 31.40 -31.50 -37.22
N GLU A 68 31.77 -30.76 -38.26
CA GLU A 68 33.01 -29.97 -38.33
C GLU A 68 32.92 -28.69 -37.49
N LYS A 69 31.69 -28.21 -37.20
CA LYS A 69 31.43 -27.00 -36.42
C LYS A 69 31.11 -27.34 -34.96
N ARG A 70 31.12 -26.32 -34.10
CA ARG A 70 30.74 -26.47 -32.70
C ARG A 70 29.24 -26.27 -32.49
N TRP A 71 28.59 -27.18 -31.79
CA TRP A 71 27.13 -27.18 -31.61
C TRP A 71 26.71 -27.34 -30.14
N LEU A 72 25.82 -26.47 -29.69
CA LEU A 72 25.07 -26.60 -28.45
C LEU A 72 23.62 -26.99 -28.77
N ILE A 73 23.21 -28.18 -28.37
CA ILE A 73 21.83 -28.66 -28.49
C ILE A 73 21.13 -28.47 -27.15
N TYR A 74 20.24 -27.48 -27.05
CA TYR A 74 19.53 -27.13 -25.82
C TYR A 74 18.15 -27.78 -25.75
N ILE A 75 17.86 -28.49 -24.66
CA ILE A 75 16.63 -29.24 -24.44
C ILE A 75 16.02 -28.82 -23.09
N PRO A 76 14.92 -28.05 -23.06
CA PRO A 76 14.27 -27.57 -21.84
C PRO A 76 13.39 -28.66 -21.19
N ALA A 77 13.89 -29.90 -21.10
CA ALA A 77 13.16 -31.04 -20.60
C ALA A 77 14.10 -32.11 -20.02
N GLU A 78 13.53 -33.05 -19.27
CA GLU A 78 14.28 -34.21 -18.80
C GLU A 78 14.76 -35.08 -19.97
N SER A 79 15.98 -35.60 -19.86
CA SER A 79 16.50 -36.60 -20.79
C SER A 79 15.66 -37.88 -20.74
N ARG A 80 15.11 -38.28 -21.89
CA ARG A 80 14.36 -39.53 -22.01
C ARG A 80 15.31 -40.73 -22.05
N LYS A 81 14.87 -41.87 -21.51
CA LYS A 81 15.59 -43.14 -21.57
C LYS A 81 14.76 -44.17 -22.35
N PRO A 82 15.22 -44.68 -23.51
CA PRO A 82 16.46 -44.30 -24.21
C PRO A 82 16.39 -42.89 -24.82
N SER A 83 17.56 -42.25 -25.02
CA SER A 83 17.66 -40.89 -25.59
C SER A 83 17.61 -40.92 -27.12
N TRP A 84 16.87 -39.96 -27.69
CA TRP A 84 16.79 -39.74 -29.15
C TRP A 84 18.06 -39.12 -29.75
N LEU A 85 18.93 -38.57 -28.89
CA LEU A 85 20.16 -37.88 -29.27
C LEU A 85 21.39 -38.60 -28.74
N ARG A 86 21.25 -39.91 -28.46
CA ARG A 86 22.31 -40.72 -27.84
C ARG A 86 23.60 -40.73 -28.65
N ASP A 87 23.50 -40.69 -29.97
CA ASP A 87 24.64 -40.52 -30.88
C ASP A 87 25.41 -39.21 -30.61
N TYR A 88 24.72 -38.07 -30.53
CA TYR A 88 25.33 -36.79 -30.20
C TYR A 88 25.85 -36.71 -28.76
N GLU A 89 25.14 -37.32 -27.81
CA GLU A 89 25.59 -37.44 -26.42
C GLU A 89 26.90 -38.24 -26.30
N LEU A 90 27.08 -39.28 -27.13
CA LEU A 90 28.28 -40.12 -27.14
C LEU A 90 29.45 -39.51 -27.93
N ALA A 91 29.14 -38.77 -29.00
CA ALA A 91 30.16 -38.11 -29.83
C ALA A 91 30.73 -36.84 -29.17
N GLY A 92 29.96 -36.20 -28.30
CA GLY A 92 30.34 -34.99 -27.59
C GLY A 92 30.20 -35.11 -26.07
N ARG A 93 29.51 -34.14 -25.47
CA ARG A 93 29.23 -34.10 -24.04
C ARG A 93 27.73 -34.05 -23.76
N ARG A 94 27.26 -34.94 -22.90
CA ARG A 94 25.97 -34.76 -22.23
C ARG A 94 26.13 -33.83 -21.03
N LEU A 95 25.34 -32.76 -21.00
CA LEU A 95 25.31 -31.78 -19.92
C LEU A 95 23.92 -31.79 -19.28
N ASP A 96 23.80 -32.35 -18.09
CA ASP A 96 22.63 -32.18 -17.23
C ASP A 96 22.92 -30.99 -16.30
N LEU A 97 22.43 -29.80 -16.65
CA LEU A 97 22.68 -28.54 -15.92
C LEU A 97 21.37 -27.79 -15.72
N THR A 98 20.89 -27.78 -14.48
CA THR A 98 19.71 -27.01 -14.07
C THR A 98 20.11 -25.72 -13.36
N LEU A 99 19.16 -24.81 -13.12
CA LEU A 99 19.40 -23.66 -12.24
C LEU A 99 19.96 -24.09 -10.88
N ALA A 100 19.44 -25.18 -10.30
CA ALA A 100 19.92 -25.68 -9.02
C ALA A 100 21.38 -26.15 -9.08
N ASP A 101 21.77 -26.84 -10.16
CA ASP A 101 23.16 -27.27 -10.34
C ASP A 101 24.09 -26.05 -10.52
N LEU A 102 23.65 -25.05 -11.28
CA LEU A 102 24.41 -23.80 -11.47
C LEU A 102 24.60 -23.04 -10.15
N LEU A 103 23.56 -22.93 -9.32
CA LEU A 103 23.65 -22.32 -7.99
C LEU A 103 24.60 -23.08 -7.06
N SER A 104 24.61 -24.41 -7.16
CA SER A 104 25.52 -25.23 -6.36
C SER A 104 26.98 -25.08 -6.75
N ARG A 105 27.28 -25.00 -8.06
CA ARG A 105 28.66 -24.97 -8.59
C ARG A 105 29.27 -23.57 -8.58
N ALA A 106 28.50 -22.57 -9.01
CA ALA A 106 29.03 -21.23 -9.23
C ALA A 106 28.89 -20.30 -8.02
N PHE A 107 27.99 -20.64 -7.07
CA PHE A 107 27.68 -19.80 -5.91
C PHE A 107 27.81 -20.55 -4.57
N ASP A 108 28.30 -21.80 -4.58
CA ASP A 108 28.47 -22.65 -3.41
C ASP A 108 27.20 -22.81 -2.54
N ILE A 109 26.01 -22.71 -3.16
CA ILE A 109 24.73 -22.82 -2.44
C ILE A 109 24.40 -24.31 -2.25
N PRO A 110 24.21 -24.79 -1.01
CA PRO A 110 23.91 -26.21 -0.77
C PRO A 110 22.51 -26.55 -1.26
N VAL A 111 22.40 -27.41 -2.27
CA VAL A 111 21.11 -27.80 -2.88
C VAL A 111 20.63 -29.16 -2.38
N ASN A 112 19.50 -29.17 -1.67
CA ASN A 112 18.79 -30.40 -1.30
C ASN A 112 17.67 -30.75 -2.29
N ARG A 113 17.01 -31.90 -2.10
CA ARG A 113 15.92 -32.36 -2.98
C ARG A 113 14.79 -31.33 -3.13
N ARG A 114 14.31 -30.78 -2.01
CA ARG A 114 13.24 -29.78 -1.98
C ARG A 114 13.62 -28.51 -2.75
N MET A 115 14.90 -28.12 -2.70
CA MET A 115 15.41 -26.99 -3.47
C MET A 115 15.36 -27.24 -4.97
N ARG A 116 15.75 -28.44 -5.42
CA ARG A 116 15.63 -28.81 -6.83
C ARG A 116 14.18 -28.73 -7.29
N GLU A 117 13.24 -29.19 -6.46
CA GLU A 117 11.81 -29.14 -6.77
C GLU A 117 11.32 -27.69 -6.96
N ILE A 118 11.60 -26.76 -6.03
CA ILE A 118 11.16 -25.35 -6.16
C ILE A 118 11.91 -24.59 -7.26
N LEU A 119 13.17 -24.95 -7.54
CA LEU A 119 14.00 -24.32 -8.58
C LEU A 119 13.71 -24.84 -9.99
N SER A 120 12.79 -25.78 -10.16
CA SER A 120 12.32 -26.27 -11.46
C SER A 120 10.90 -25.78 -11.81
N THR A 121 10.38 -24.81 -11.07
CA THR A 121 9.01 -24.29 -11.22
C THR A 121 8.92 -23.11 -12.20
N PRO A 122 7.71 -22.75 -12.68
CA PRO A 122 7.51 -21.52 -13.45
C PRO A 122 8.01 -20.25 -12.73
N ALA A 123 7.90 -20.18 -11.40
CA ALA A 123 8.48 -19.08 -10.61
C ALA A 123 10.00 -19.01 -10.73
N ALA A 124 10.70 -20.15 -10.80
CA ALA A 124 12.14 -20.18 -11.00
C ALA A 124 12.55 -19.66 -12.38
N LYS A 125 11.76 -19.94 -13.42
CA LYS A 125 11.98 -19.32 -14.74
C LYS A 125 11.84 -17.79 -14.69
N ARG A 126 10.78 -17.28 -14.05
CA ARG A 126 10.60 -15.84 -13.84
C ARG A 126 11.72 -15.21 -13.01
N LEU A 127 12.24 -15.94 -12.01
CA LEU A 127 13.40 -15.51 -11.24
C LEU A 127 14.63 -15.32 -12.14
N VAL A 128 14.91 -16.26 -13.05
CA VAL A 128 16.05 -16.15 -13.99
C VAL A 128 15.88 -14.93 -14.90
N GLU A 129 14.67 -14.69 -15.41
CA GLU A 129 14.36 -13.51 -16.24
C GLU A 129 14.56 -12.19 -15.48
N ARG A 130 14.30 -12.20 -14.17
CA ARG A 130 14.39 -11.03 -13.28
C ARG A 130 15.62 -11.04 -12.36
N TRP A 131 16.62 -11.87 -12.65
CA TRP A 131 17.73 -12.16 -11.73
C TRP A 131 18.47 -10.91 -11.28
N GLU A 132 18.93 -10.10 -12.23
CA GLU A 132 19.69 -8.87 -11.93
C GLU A 132 18.85 -7.82 -11.20
N ASN A 133 17.52 -7.82 -11.39
CA ASN A 133 16.63 -6.90 -10.67
C ASN A 133 16.45 -7.35 -9.21
N LEU A 134 16.17 -8.64 -8.99
CA LEU A 134 15.81 -9.16 -7.67
C LEU A 134 16.99 -9.47 -6.75
N LEU A 135 18.12 -9.91 -7.32
CA LEU A 135 19.32 -10.32 -6.58
C LEU A 135 20.54 -9.43 -6.89
N GLY A 136 20.51 -8.68 -7.99
CA GLY A 136 21.65 -7.88 -8.43
C GLY A 136 22.90 -8.71 -8.69
N SER A 137 24.04 -8.02 -8.71
CA SER A 137 25.37 -8.62 -8.83
C SER A 137 26.09 -8.75 -7.47
N THR A 138 25.36 -8.64 -6.36
CA THR A 138 25.92 -8.71 -5.00
C THR A 138 26.29 -10.15 -4.63
N LEU A 139 27.58 -10.42 -4.58
CA LEU A 139 28.15 -11.65 -4.02
C LEU A 139 28.64 -11.41 -2.57
N PRO A 140 28.54 -12.41 -1.68
CA PRO A 140 28.01 -13.75 -1.91
C PRO A 140 26.47 -13.80 -1.89
N ILE A 141 25.87 -14.56 -2.80
CA ILE A 141 24.42 -14.82 -2.80
C ILE A 141 24.11 -15.93 -1.79
N THR A 142 23.22 -15.64 -0.85
CA THR A 142 22.79 -16.61 0.15
C THR A 142 21.53 -17.36 -0.28
N PHE A 143 21.34 -18.55 0.28
CA PHE A 143 20.13 -19.33 0.03
C PHE A 143 18.84 -18.60 0.45
N ARG A 144 18.90 -17.80 1.53
CA ARG A 144 17.76 -16.99 1.98
C ARG A 144 17.35 -15.97 0.91
N GLN A 145 18.31 -15.30 0.29
CA GLN A 145 18.04 -14.34 -0.77
C GLN A 145 17.41 -15.02 -2.00
N VAL A 146 17.89 -16.20 -2.41
CA VAL A 146 17.29 -16.96 -3.51
C VAL A 146 15.83 -17.32 -3.20
N LYS A 147 15.51 -17.72 -1.96
CA LYS A 147 14.12 -17.99 -1.57
C LYS A 147 13.24 -16.74 -1.66
N TYR A 148 13.71 -15.61 -1.15
CA TYR A 148 12.93 -14.36 -1.20
C TYR A 148 12.76 -13.88 -2.65
N ALA A 149 13.76 -14.09 -3.50
CA ALA A 149 13.66 -13.83 -4.93
C ALA A 149 12.69 -14.78 -5.65
N LEU A 150 12.63 -16.07 -5.27
CA LEU A 150 11.59 -16.99 -5.75
C LEU A 150 10.19 -16.55 -5.32
N LEU A 151 10.01 -16.11 -4.06
CA LEU A 151 8.75 -15.55 -3.59
C LEU A 151 8.37 -14.29 -4.39
N ALA A 152 9.32 -13.38 -4.61
CA ALA A 152 9.10 -12.18 -5.41
C ALA A 152 8.69 -12.53 -6.85
N ALA A 153 9.37 -13.48 -7.48
CA ALA A 153 9.04 -13.94 -8.83
C ALA A 153 7.68 -14.67 -8.91
N ALA A 154 7.28 -15.37 -7.84
CA ALA A 154 5.96 -16.00 -7.78
C ALA A 154 4.83 -14.99 -7.58
N LEU A 155 5.06 -14.00 -6.71
CA LEU A 155 4.11 -12.92 -6.39
C LEU A 155 4.15 -11.74 -7.36
N ASP A 156 5.05 -11.80 -8.35
CA ASP A 156 5.36 -10.69 -9.25
C ASP A 156 5.70 -9.38 -8.51
N ALA A 157 6.24 -9.50 -7.29
CA ALA A 157 6.60 -8.36 -6.47
C ALA A 157 7.73 -7.56 -7.11
N THR A 158 7.77 -6.25 -6.90
CA THR A 158 8.78 -5.34 -7.48
C THR A 158 10.18 -5.60 -6.94
N SER A 159 10.31 -6.02 -5.69
CA SER A 159 11.59 -6.33 -5.04
C SER A 159 11.48 -7.53 -4.09
N THR A 160 12.61 -7.90 -3.47
CA THR A 160 12.68 -8.93 -2.41
C THR A 160 12.48 -8.37 -1.00
N ALA A 161 12.19 -7.06 -0.88
CA ALA A 161 11.93 -6.43 0.41
C ALA A 161 10.69 -7.05 1.06
N PRO A 162 10.69 -7.28 2.40
CA PRO A 162 9.58 -7.95 3.06
C PRO A 162 8.22 -7.28 2.84
N ARG A 163 8.21 -5.95 2.84
CA ARG A 163 7.03 -5.15 2.51
C ARG A 163 6.43 -5.55 1.16
N ASP A 164 7.24 -5.51 0.10
CA ASP A 164 6.74 -5.72 -1.27
C ASP A 164 6.20 -7.13 -1.43
N LEU A 165 6.84 -8.13 -0.81
CA LEU A 165 6.34 -9.50 -0.78
C LEU A 165 5.00 -9.63 -0.05
N ILE A 166 4.85 -9.00 1.12
CA ILE A 166 3.62 -9.05 1.91
C ILE A 166 2.48 -8.31 1.20
N LEU A 167 2.76 -7.13 0.65
CA LEU A 167 1.75 -6.36 -0.08
C LEU A 167 1.32 -7.10 -1.35
N SER A 168 2.26 -7.57 -2.18
CA SER A 168 1.90 -8.39 -3.36
C SER A 168 1.13 -9.65 -3.02
N TYR A 169 1.29 -10.19 -1.79
CA TYR A 169 0.51 -11.33 -1.34
C TYR A 169 -0.95 -11.00 -1.03
N VAL A 170 -1.22 -9.83 -0.42
CA VAL A 170 -2.59 -9.42 -0.04
C VAL A 170 -3.32 -8.67 -1.15
N THR A 171 -2.60 -8.07 -2.10
CA THR A 171 -3.18 -7.27 -3.19
C THR A 171 -3.36 -8.04 -4.50
N ARG A 172 -2.96 -9.31 -4.58
CA ARG A 172 -3.08 -10.08 -5.83
C ARG A 172 -3.98 -11.29 -5.61
N GLU A 173 -5.09 -11.36 -6.35
CA GLU A 173 -6.14 -12.39 -6.15
C GLU A 173 -5.62 -13.83 -6.22
N ASP A 174 -4.69 -14.11 -7.16
CA ASP A 174 -4.12 -15.43 -7.37
C ASP A 174 -2.83 -15.67 -6.55
N ALA A 175 -2.43 -14.77 -5.65
CA ALA A 175 -1.17 -14.86 -4.90
C ALA A 175 -1.02 -16.21 -4.20
N HIS A 176 -2.05 -16.61 -3.45
CA HIS A 176 -2.08 -17.88 -2.73
C HIS A 176 -1.97 -19.08 -3.68
N VAL A 177 -2.76 -19.08 -4.75
CA VAL A 177 -2.77 -20.14 -5.77
C VAL A 177 -1.40 -20.27 -6.43
N SER A 178 -0.81 -19.14 -6.81
CA SER A 178 0.51 -19.08 -7.42
C SER A 178 1.60 -19.63 -6.49
N LEU A 179 1.61 -19.24 -5.21
CA LEU A 179 2.56 -19.81 -4.25
C LEU A 179 2.34 -21.31 -4.06
N ARG A 180 1.09 -21.78 -4.07
CA ARG A 180 0.74 -23.20 -3.94
C ARG A 180 1.24 -24.02 -5.13
N GLU A 181 0.95 -23.58 -6.34
CA GLU A 181 1.34 -24.27 -7.58
C GLU A 181 2.86 -24.32 -7.77
N ASN A 182 3.59 -23.35 -7.22
CA ASN A 182 5.06 -23.34 -7.22
C ASN A 182 5.67 -24.01 -5.97
N GLY A 183 4.87 -24.60 -5.08
CA GLY A 183 5.36 -25.29 -3.87
C GLY A 183 6.03 -24.36 -2.84
N LEU A 184 5.75 -23.05 -2.91
CA LEU A 184 6.41 -22.00 -2.13
C LEU A 184 5.68 -21.64 -0.83
N LEU A 185 4.45 -22.11 -0.61
CA LEU A 185 3.68 -21.82 0.62
C LEU A 185 4.49 -22.03 1.92
N PRO A 186 5.23 -23.13 2.12
CA PRO A 186 5.93 -23.29 3.39
C PRO A 186 7.18 -22.41 3.49
N GLU A 187 7.76 -21.97 2.37
CA GLU A 187 8.82 -20.96 2.41
C GLU A 187 8.26 -19.56 2.67
N PHE A 188 7.06 -19.25 2.16
CA PHE A 188 6.35 -18.03 2.50
C PHE A 188 5.97 -17.98 3.99
N ARG A 189 5.48 -19.09 4.56
CA ARG A 189 5.22 -19.17 6.01
C ARG A 189 6.47 -18.93 6.85
N ARG A 190 7.61 -19.49 6.46
CA ARG A 190 8.90 -19.23 7.14
C ARG A 190 9.33 -17.78 6.99
N PHE A 191 9.12 -17.20 5.82
CA PHE A 191 9.36 -15.78 5.59
C PHE A 191 8.49 -14.90 6.51
N LEU A 192 7.22 -15.23 6.71
CA LEU A 192 6.35 -14.53 7.65
C LEU A 192 6.82 -14.67 9.11
N ASP A 193 7.28 -15.86 9.52
CA ASP A 193 7.88 -16.09 10.84
C ASP A 193 9.18 -15.28 11.03
N ASP A 194 10.03 -15.18 10.00
CA ASP A 194 11.19 -14.28 9.98
C ASP A 194 10.79 -12.81 10.18
N GLN A 195 9.56 -12.41 9.76
CA GLN A 195 9.00 -11.06 9.97
C GLN A 195 8.21 -10.92 11.28
N GLY A 196 8.32 -11.91 12.19
CA GLY A 196 7.66 -11.91 13.49
C GLY A 196 6.18 -12.31 13.46
N PHE A 197 5.65 -12.74 12.31
CA PHE A 197 4.27 -13.21 12.21
C PHE A 197 4.19 -14.73 12.31
N VAL A 198 4.00 -15.22 13.54
CA VAL A 198 3.93 -16.65 13.84
C VAL A 198 2.51 -17.15 13.59
N VAL A 199 2.31 -17.82 12.45
CA VAL A 199 1.03 -18.47 12.16
C VAL A 199 0.88 -19.70 13.07
N ALA A 200 0.12 -19.56 14.16
CA ALA A 200 -0.21 -20.65 15.08
C ALA A 200 -0.90 -21.80 14.32
N SER A 201 -0.42 -23.02 14.51
CA SER A 201 -0.95 -24.24 13.87
C SER A 201 -2.24 -24.76 14.53
N ALA A 202 -2.98 -23.91 15.26
CA ALA A 202 -4.08 -24.32 16.15
C ALA A 202 -5.23 -25.04 15.41
N HIS A 203 -5.34 -24.82 14.10
CA HIS A 203 -6.12 -25.65 13.20
C HIS A 203 -5.16 -26.22 12.18
N LEU A 204 -5.04 -27.56 12.11
CA LEU A 204 -4.29 -28.26 11.09
C LEU A 204 -4.68 -27.67 9.73
N PRO A 205 -3.83 -26.86 9.09
CA PRO A 205 -4.19 -26.31 7.80
C PRO A 205 -4.40 -27.49 6.84
N LEU A 206 -5.40 -27.40 5.97
CA LEU A 206 -5.67 -28.42 4.94
C LEU A 206 -4.39 -28.78 4.15
N PHE A 207 -3.44 -27.83 4.09
CA PHE A 207 -2.11 -28.00 3.52
C PHE A 207 -1.00 -27.50 4.48
N PRO A 208 0.13 -28.22 4.63
CA PRO A 208 1.25 -27.74 5.42
C PRO A 208 1.77 -26.38 4.91
N GLY A 209 1.68 -25.34 5.75
CA GLY A 209 2.19 -24.00 5.39
C GLY A 209 1.15 -23.04 4.81
N ASP A 210 -0.13 -23.42 4.80
CA ASP A 210 -1.22 -22.55 4.37
C ASP A 210 -1.35 -21.32 5.29
N VAL A 211 -1.40 -20.13 4.70
CA VAL A 211 -1.63 -18.86 5.40
C VAL A 211 -2.62 -18.06 4.57
N SER A 212 -3.84 -17.90 5.05
CA SER A 212 -4.86 -17.13 4.30
C SER A 212 -4.40 -15.68 4.07
N PRO A 213 -4.56 -15.12 2.86
CA PRO A 213 -4.33 -13.69 2.59
C PRO A 213 -5.11 -12.78 3.55
N LEU A 214 -6.35 -13.15 3.89
CA LEU A 214 -7.17 -12.44 4.87
C LEU A 214 -6.48 -12.31 6.23
N LYS A 215 -5.77 -13.36 6.66
CA LYS A 215 -5.06 -13.37 7.95
C LYS A 215 -3.84 -12.44 7.93
N VAL A 216 -3.13 -12.37 6.80
CA VAL A 216 -2.00 -11.44 6.61
C VAL A 216 -2.49 -9.99 6.51
N ALA A 217 -3.61 -9.75 5.81
CA ALA A 217 -4.26 -8.44 5.76
C ALA A 217 -4.71 -7.99 7.15
N ALA A 218 -5.33 -8.89 7.93
CA ALA A 218 -5.68 -8.60 9.31
C ALA A 218 -4.44 -8.26 10.16
N ALA A 219 -3.33 -8.98 10.01
CA ALA A 219 -2.09 -8.68 10.72
C ALA A 219 -1.56 -7.27 10.40
N LEU A 220 -1.63 -6.82 9.14
CA LEU A 220 -1.29 -5.46 8.73
C LEU A 220 -2.19 -4.42 9.40
N LEU A 221 -3.50 -4.55 9.22
CA LEU A 221 -4.49 -3.57 9.68
C LEU A 221 -4.56 -3.49 11.20
N PHE A 222 -4.50 -4.62 11.91
CA PHE A 222 -4.48 -4.63 13.37
C PHE A 222 -3.15 -4.11 13.94
N SER A 223 -2.02 -4.33 13.28
CA SER A 223 -0.76 -3.71 13.70
C SER A 223 -0.84 -2.18 13.63
N GLU A 224 -1.43 -1.65 12.56
CA GLU A 224 -1.70 -0.21 12.42
C GLU A 224 -2.63 0.30 13.52
N ALA A 225 -3.75 -0.40 13.77
CA ALA A 225 -4.73 -0.03 14.78
C ALA A 225 -4.14 -0.03 16.21
N VAL A 226 -3.30 -1.01 16.54
CA VAL A 226 -2.62 -1.10 17.85
C VAL A 226 -1.60 0.02 18.01
N VAL A 227 -0.77 0.27 16.98
CA VAL A 227 0.32 1.25 17.05
C VAL A 227 -0.21 2.70 17.03
N ASN A 228 -1.19 3.00 16.17
CA ASN A 228 -1.67 4.36 15.96
C ASN A 228 -2.89 4.74 16.81
N GLY A 229 -3.69 3.76 17.24
CA GLY A 229 -4.92 3.99 18.02
C GLY A 229 -5.03 3.23 19.33
N ARG A 230 -3.95 2.55 19.76
CA ARG A 230 -3.91 1.81 21.04
C ARG A 230 -5.03 0.78 21.20
N LEU A 231 -5.45 0.17 20.09
CA LEU A 231 -6.47 -0.87 20.11
C LEU A 231 -6.07 -1.99 21.08
N ASN A 232 -7.04 -2.47 21.87
CA ASN A 232 -6.81 -3.58 22.79
C ASN A 232 -6.42 -4.86 22.02
N THR A 233 -5.31 -5.47 22.40
CA THR A 233 -4.77 -6.68 21.76
C THR A 233 -5.43 -7.98 22.22
N ALA A 234 -6.27 -7.94 23.26
CA ALA A 234 -6.93 -9.13 23.80
C ALA A 234 -7.76 -9.85 22.72
N GLY A 235 -7.49 -11.14 22.52
CA GLY A 235 -8.15 -11.95 21.49
C GLY A 235 -7.66 -11.70 20.07
N LEU A 236 -6.53 -11.00 19.89
CA LEU A 236 -5.85 -10.80 18.60
C LEU A 236 -4.45 -11.44 18.57
N GLU A 237 -4.11 -12.26 19.58
CA GLU A 237 -2.79 -12.87 19.73
C GLU A 237 -2.42 -13.78 18.56
N ASP A 238 -3.42 -14.42 17.94
CA ASP A 238 -3.25 -15.31 16.78
C ASP A 238 -3.12 -14.58 15.44
N VAL A 239 -3.31 -13.26 15.42
CA VAL A 239 -3.35 -12.41 14.22
C VAL A 239 -2.26 -11.33 14.25
N LEU A 240 -1.88 -10.87 15.43
CA LEU A 240 -0.84 -9.88 15.55
C LEU A 240 0.55 -10.50 15.38
N PRO A 241 1.48 -9.81 14.71
CA PRO A 241 2.89 -10.16 14.80
C PRO A 241 3.40 -9.93 16.23
N ARG A 242 4.59 -10.48 16.51
CA ARG A 242 5.34 -10.21 17.74
C ARG A 242 5.45 -8.71 18.00
N GLU A 243 5.44 -8.34 19.26
CA GLU A 243 5.32 -6.95 19.69
C GLU A 243 6.40 -6.05 19.08
N GLU A 244 7.64 -6.54 19.04
CA GLU A 244 8.79 -5.85 18.45
C GLU A 244 8.66 -5.59 16.93
N ASN A 245 7.79 -6.32 16.23
CA ASN A 245 7.57 -6.18 14.79
C ASN A 245 6.33 -5.34 14.44
N ARG A 246 5.44 -5.03 15.39
CA ARG A 246 4.16 -4.36 15.10
C ARG A 246 4.33 -3.00 14.44
N SER A 247 5.31 -2.20 14.85
CA SER A 247 5.58 -0.89 14.22
C SER A 247 5.98 -1.02 12.74
N GLN A 248 6.71 -2.08 12.40
CA GLN A 248 7.10 -2.36 11.02
C GLN A 248 5.87 -2.75 10.18
N TRP A 249 5.03 -3.66 10.69
CA TRP A 249 3.78 -4.06 10.02
C TRP A 249 2.79 -2.90 9.86
N ALA A 250 2.67 -2.04 10.88
CA ALA A 250 1.88 -0.81 10.81
C ALA A 250 2.38 0.12 9.69
N SER A 251 3.70 0.26 9.53
CA SER A 251 4.26 1.08 8.45
C SER A 251 3.92 0.54 7.05
N TRP A 252 3.88 -0.78 6.88
CA TRP A 252 3.49 -1.43 5.63
C TRP A 252 2.00 -1.27 5.35
N ALA A 253 1.14 -1.38 6.38
CA ALA A 253 -0.28 -1.10 6.26
C ALA A 253 -0.54 0.35 5.83
N MET A 254 0.19 1.30 6.41
CA MET A 254 0.10 2.71 6.04
C MET A 254 0.52 2.97 4.59
N GLU A 255 1.51 2.25 4.09
CA GLU A 255 1.90 2.32 2.68
C GLU A 255 0.82 1.72 1.77
N TRP A 256 0.26 0.58 2.15
CA TRP A 256 -0.87 -0.04 1.43
C TRP A 256 -2.06 0.92 1.30
N LEU A 257 -2.46 1.57 2.41
CA LEU A 257 -3.56 2.54 2.44
C LEU A 257 -3.34 3.77 1.55
N ARG A 258 -2.10 4.10 1.17
CA ARG A 258 -1.78 5.22 0.27
C ARG A 258 -1.99 4.91 -1.20
N HIS A 259 -2.04 3.64 -1.59
CA HIS A 259 -2.19 3.23 -2.99
C HIS A 259 -3.66 3.39 -3.43
N ARG A 260 -3.98 4.50 -4.10
CA ARG A 260 -5.36 4.83 -4.50
C ARG A 260 -5.96 3.85 -5.51
N ASP A 261 -5.13 3.26 -6.37
CA ASP A 261 -5.56 2.39 -7.46
C ASP A 261 -5.73 0.92 -7.04
N ASP A 262 -5.68 0.64 -5.73
CA ASP A 262 -5.93 -0.71 -5.20
C ASP A 262 -7.44 -0.94 -5.03
N GLU A 263 -8.02 -1.67 -5.98
CA GLU A 263 -9.43 -2.08 -6.00
C GLU A 263 -9.74 -3.22 -5.00
N ILE A 264 -8.73 -3.98 -4.57
CA ILE A 264 -8.89 -5.14 -3.68
C ILE A 264 -8.93 -4.69 -2.22
N LEU A 265 -8.22 -3.61 -1.87
CA LEU A 265 -8.14 -3.10 -0.50
C LEU A 265 -9.51 -2.87 0.16
N PRO A 266 -10.50 -2.18 -0.46
CA PRO A 266 -11.81 -1.97 0.18
C PRO A 266 -12.53 -3.29 0.50
N GLN A 267 -12.45 -4.28 -0.39
CA GLN A 267 -13.03 -5.60 -0.16
C GLN A 267 -12.30 -6.33 0.98
N MET A 268 -10.97 -6.35 0.94
CA MET A 268 -10.16 -7.02 1.97
C MET A 268 -10.38 -6.40 3.35
N VAL A 269 -10.45 -5.07 3.44
CA VAL A 269 -10.77 -4.37 4.69
C VAL A 269 -12.14 -4.79 5.19
N ARG A 270 -13.17 -4.81 4.34
CA ARG A 270 -14.52 -5.26 4.70
C ARG A 270 -14.52 -6.69 5.25
N GLU A 271 -13.87 -7.62 4.56
CA GLU A 271 -13.76 -9.01 5.00
C GLU A 271 -13.06 -9.13 6.37
N VAL A 272 -12.02 -8.33 6.63
CA VAL A 272 -11.36 -8.29 7.95
C VAL A 272 -12.29 -7.69 9.00
N GLN A 273 -13.00 -6.60 8.70
CA GLN A 273 -13.95 -5.98 9.64
C GLN A 273 -15.02 -6.97 10.09
N GLU A 274 -15.60 -7.71 9.14
CA GLU A 274 -16.64 -8.72 9.39
C GLU A 274 -16.09 -9.92 10.15
N ALA A 275 -14.94 -10.46 9.73
CA ALA A 275 -14.35 -11.65 10.35
C ALA A 275 -13.93 -11.44 11.80
N TYR A 276 -13.56 -10.22 12.18
CA TYR A 276 -13.02 -9.90 13.52
C TYR A 276 -13.89 -8.95 14.34
N GLN A 277 -15.08 -8.59 13.83
CA GLN A 277 -16.06 -7.72 14.49
C GLN A 277 -15.42 -6.43 15.03
N ILE A 278 -14.75 -5.68 14.13
CA ILE A 278 -13.94 -4.52 14.53
C ILE A 278 -14.74 -3.49 15.34
N GLU A 279 -16.01 -3.27 14.99
CA GLU A 279 -16.88 -2.28 15.62
C GLU A 279 -17.04 -2.52 17.13
N GLU A 280 -17.10 -3.78 17.56
CA GLU A 280 -17.21 -4.15 18.98
C GLU A 280 -15.92 -3.87 19.77
N ARG A 281 -14.80 -3.65 19.07
CA ARG A 281 -13.47 -3.41 19.65
C ARG A 281 -13.10 -1.93 19.68
N LEU A 282 -13.83 -1.08 18.96
CA LEU A 282 -13.57 0.35 18.87
C LEU A 282 -14.36 1.10 19.94
N SER A 283 -13.69 1.92 20.74
CA SER A 283 -14.33 2.77 21.73
C SER A 283 -13.47 3.99 22.09
N GLY A 284 -14.12 5.09 22.44
CA GLY A 284 -13.46 6.33 22.83
C GLY A 284 -12.81 7.09 21.66
N LEU A 285 -12.19 8.24 21.99
CA LEU A 285 -11.63 9.18 21.01
C LEU A 285 -10.15 8.93 20.66
N ASP A 286 -9.47 8.08 21.44
CA ASP A 286 -8.06 7.72 21.22
C ASP A 286 -7.85 6.92 19.92
N ILE A 287 -8.92 6.32 19.37
CA ILE A 287 -8.89 5.58 18.10
C ILE A 287 -8.72 6.47 16.86
N ALA A 288 -8.70 7.80 17.01
CA ALA A 288 -8.62 8.75 15.90
C ALA A 288 -7.42 8.52 14.96
N GLY A 289 -6.34 7.93 15.48
CA GLY A 289 -5.15 7.60 14.71
C GLY A 289 -5.29 6.40 13.76
N ILE A 290 -6.29 5.54 13.95
CA ILE A 290 -6.45 4.29 13.18
C ILE A 290 -6.97 4.58 11.77
N GLN A 291 -6.15 4.39 10.74
CA GLN A 291 -6.55 4.64 9.35
C GLN A 291 -7.04 3.40 8.61
N GLY A 292 -6.73 2.20 9.10
CA GLY A 292 -7.02 0.95 8.39
C GLY A 292 -8.49 0.61 8.21
N PHE A 293 -9.39 1.16 9.03
CA PHE A 293 -10.78 0.75 9.09
C PHE A 293 -11.75 1.94 8.92
N PRO A 294 -12.69 1.90 7.97
CA PRO A 294 -13.74 2.92 7.84
C PRO A 294 -14.69 2.98 9.05
N ALA A 295 -14.91 1.86 9.74
CA ALA A 295 -15.76 1.81 10.94
C ALA A 295 -15.29 2.75 12.07
N VAL A 296 -14.01 3.16 12.06
CA VAL A 296 -13.47 4.14 13.00
C VAL A 296 -14.18 5.48 12.88
N ASP A 297 -14.52 5.91 11.67
CA ASP A 297 -15.17 7.20 11.45
C ASP A 297 -16.58 7.22 12.06
N GLU A 298 -17.34 6.14 11.92
CA GLU A 298 -18.68 6.01 12.50
C GLU A 298 -18.65 6.05 14.04
N VAL A 299 -17.70 5.33 14.65
CA VAL A 299 -17.54 5.34 16.11
C VAL A 299 -17.11 6.72 16.61
N LEU A 300 -16.15 7.37 15.95
CA LEU A 300 -15.70 8.72 16.33
C LEU A 300 -16.82 9.76 16.23
N VAL A 301 -17.65 9.70 15.19
CA VAL A 301 -18.80 10.61 15.05
C VAL A 301 -19.77 10.46 16.22
N ARG A 302 -20.11 9.22 16.60
CA ARG A 302 -20.99 8.94 17.74
C ARG A 302 -20.40 9.40 19.07
N GLU A 303 -19.12 9.16 19.30
CA GLU A 303 -18.41 9.59 20.52
C GLU A 303 -18.31 11.12 20.61
N LEU A 304 -18.05 11.80 19.48
CA LEU A 304 -18.04 13.26 19.42
C LEU A 304 -19.43 13.86 19.62
N GLU A 305 -20.48 13.27 19.06
CA GLU A 305 -21.85 13.70 19.30
C GLU A 305 -22.18 13.66 20.80
N ALA A 306 -21.82 12.57 21.47
CA ALA A 306 -22.01 12.43 22.92
C ALA A 306 -21.20 13.46 23.72
N LEU A 307 -19.94 13.71 23.33
CA LEU A 307 -19.08 14.71 23.97
C LEU A 307 -19.64 16.13 23.81
N LEU A 308 -20.01 16.52 22.60
CA LEU A 308 -20.49 17.87 22.29
C LEU A 308 -21.83 18.18 22.96
N LYS A 309 -22.67 17.17 23.21
CA LYS A 309 -23.90 17.32 24.01
C LYS A 309 -23.63 17.76 25.46
N THR A 310 -22.40 17.60 25.96
CA THR A 310 -22.02 18.10 27.29
C THR A 310 -21.68 19.59 27.29
N GLY A 311 -21.44 20.20 26.13
CA GLY A 311 -21.13 21.61 25.95
C GLY A 311 -20.01 21.87 24.93
N LEU A 312 -19.71 23.16 24.71
CA LEU A 312 -18.68 23.65 23.78
C LEU A 312 -17.55 24.37 24.53
N SER A 313 -16.83 23.65 25.41
CA SER A 313 -15.64 24.23 26.06
C SER A 313 -14.46 24.32 25.07
N PRO A 314 -13.47 25.20 25.32
CA PRO A 314 -12.25 25.26 24.52
C PRO A 314 -11.54 23.91 24.38
N GLU A 315 -11.51 23.09 25.45
CA GLU A 315 -10.88 21.77 25.45
C GLU A 315 -11.61 20.78 24.53
N ILE A 316 -12.95 20.85 24.48
CA ILE A 316 -13.75 20.03 23.56
C ILE A 316 -13.49 20.45 22.11
N LEU A 317 -13.41 21.75 21.84
CA LEU A 317 -13.11 22.26 20.51
C LEU A 317 -11.68 21.88 20.06
N ASP A 318 -10.69 21.92 20.95
CA ASP A 318 -9.33 21.42 20.69
C ASP A 318 -9.34 19.93 20.30
N GLU A 319 -10.14 19.12 21.00
CA GLU A 319 -10.23 17.69 20.73
C GLU A 319 -10.93 17.39 19.39
N VAL A 320 -12.04 18.07 19.09
CA VAL A 320 -12.72 17.96 17.79
C VAL A 320 -11.78 18.37 16.66
N GLU A 321 -11.05 19.48 16.81
CA GLU A 321 -10.07 19.93 15.82
C GLU A 321 -8.96 18.90 15.60
N ARG A 322 -8.41 18.34 16.69
CA ARG A 322 -7.36 17.32 16.62
C ARG A 322 -7.84 16.10 15.83
N ILE A 323 -9.03 15.58 16.16
CA ILE A 323 -9.60 14.41 15.49
C ILE A 323 -9.88 14.74 14.02
N ALA A 324 -10.58 15.83 13.75
CA ALA A 324 -10.95 16.20 12.39
C ALA A 324 -9.72 16.45 11.50
N LYS A 325 -8.61 17.01 12.03
CA LYS A 325 -7.33 17.15 11.32
C LYS A 325 -6.73 15.80 10.95
N LEU A 326 -6.76 14.83 11.86
CA LEU A 326 -6.27 13.48 11.61
C LEU A 326 -7.13 12.76 10.56
N ARG A 327 -8.45 12.92 10.64
CA ARG A 327 -9.41 12.17 9.82
C ARG A 327 -9.66 12.76 8.43
N ALA A 328 -9.65 14.09 8.26
CA ALA A 328 -10.04 14.75 7.01
C ALA A 328 -9.18 14.35 5.77
N ASN A 329 -8.01 13.76 5.99
CA ASN A 329 -7.06 13.37 4.95
C ASN A 329 -6.87 11.85 4.82
N THR A 330 -7.66 11.04 5.53
CA THR A 330 -7.60 9.58 5.38
C THR A 330 -8.09 9.14 4.01
N ARG A 331 -7.76 7.91 3.62
CA ARG A 331 -8.27 7.30 2.39
C ARG A 331 -9.80 7.35 2.35
N TRP A 332 -10.45 6.89 3.42
CA TRP A 332 -11.90 6.81 3.51
C TRP A 332 -12.58 8.18 3.43
N ALA A 333 -12.03 9.21 4.07
CA ALA A 333 -12.54 10.57 3.95
C ALA A 333 -12.46 11.09 2.51
N ARG A 334 -11.38 10.78 1.78
CA ARG A 334 -11.22 11.20 0.38
C ARG A 334 -12.14 10.44 -0.56
N GLU A 335 -12.33 9.14 -0.36
CA GLU A 335 -13.25 8.32 -1.17
C GLU A 335 -14.72 8.67 -0.90
N SER A 336 -15.06 9.03 0.35
CA SER A 336 -16.42 9.46 0.70
C SER A 336 -16.83 10.82 0.13
N ALA A 337 -15.87 11.63 -0.35
CA ALA A 337 -16.12 13.01 -0.74
C ALA A 337 -17.11 13.16 -1.92
N ASP A 338 -17.15 12.16 -2.80
CA ASP A 338 -18.05 12.12 -3.97
C ASP A 338 -19.26 11.20 -3.73
N MET A 339 -19.41 10.65 -2.52
CA MET A 339 -20.53 9.80 -2.15
C MET A 339 -21.72 10.63 -1.69
N THR A 340 -22.90 10.02 -1.68
CA THR A 340 -24.15 10.64 -1.22
C THR A 340 -24.15 11.05 0.27
N ALA A 341 -23.20 10.54 1.06
CA ALA A 341 -23.02 10.86 2.47
C ALA A 341 -21.51 11.00 2.79
N PRO A 342 -20.91 12.18 2.56
CA PRO A 342 -19.51 12.42 2.86
C PRO A 342 -19.26 12.46 4.38
N LEU A 343 -18.04 12.12 4.80
CA LEU A 343 -17.66 12.17 6.22
C LEU A 343 -17.57 13.63 6.75
N PRO A 344 -17.95 13.88 8.02
CA PRO A 344 -18.15 15.25 8.57
C PRO A 344 -16.86 16.03 8.83
N TRP A 345 -15.68 15.46 8.58
CA TRP A 345 -14.42 15.98 9.12
C TRP A 345 -14.04 17.36 8.59
N LYS A 346 -14.31 17.65 7.32
CA LYS A 346 -14.04 18.98 6.75
C LYS A 346 -15.00 20.05 7.30
N ALA A 347 -16.28 19.71 7.43
CA ALA A 347 -17.27 20.60 8.04
C ALA A 347 -16.96 20.85 9.52
N SER A 348 -16.55 19.80 10.25
CA SER A 348 -16.17 19.90 11.66
C SER A 348 -14.98 20.85 11.88
N LEU A 349 -13.96 20.79 11.02
CA LEU A 349 -12.84 21.73 11.07
C LEU A 349 -13.30 23.18 10.86
N ALA A 350 -14.10 23.42 9.83
CA ALA A 350 -14.63 24.74 9.54
C ALA A 350 -15.49 25.30 10.70
N ALA A 351 -16.34 24.47 11.30
CA ALA A 351 -17.14 24.85 12.45
C ALA A 351 -16.29 25.22 13.67
N VAL A 352 -15.25 24.43 13.97
CA VAL A 352 -14.35 24.73 15.09
C VAL A 352 -13.54 26.00 14.85
N GLU A 353 -13.05 26.24 13.63
CA GLU A 353 -12.35 27.48 13.27
C GLU A 353 -13.21 28.72 13.57
N ILE A 354 -14.50 28.69 13.22
CA ILE A 354 -15.45 29.78 13.51
C ILE A 354 -15.64 29.94 15.02
N LEU A 355 -15.98 28.85 15.72
CA LEU A 355 -16.27 28.87 17.16
C LEU A 355 -15.11 29.37 18.00
N LYS A 356 -13.87 29.14 17.56
CA LYS A 356 -12.67 29.65 18.23
C LYS A 356 -12.37 31.11 17.89
N ALA A 357 -12.53 31.52 16.64
CA ALA A 357 -12.10 32.84 16.19
C ALA A 357 -13.13 33.95 16.46
N VAL A 358 -14.43 33.66 16.38
CA VAL A 358 -15.49 34.66 16.58
C VAL A 358 -15.42 35.36 17.95
N PRO A 359 -15.26 34.67 19.10
CA PRO A 359 -15.23 35.32 20.40
C PRO A 359 -14.16 36.42 20.51
N ASP A 360 -12.97 36.18 19.95
CA ASP A 360 -11.86 37.13 19.96
C ASP A 360 -12.12 38.34 19.05
N VAL A 361 -12.67 38.09 17.86
CA VAL A 361 -13.00 39.16 16.90
C VAL A 361 -14.14 40.03 17.43
N SER A 362 -15.21 39.42 17.94
CA SER A 362 -16.35 40.11 18.55
C SER A 362 -15.93 40.93 19.77
N LYS A 363 -14.98 40.44 20.58
CA LYS A 363 -14.39 41.20 21.68
C LYS A 363 -13.59 42.42 21.19
N LYS A 364 -12.73 42.26 20.17
CA LYS A 364 -11.98 43.39 19.57
C LYS A 364 -12.92 44.46 19.02
N LEU A 365 -13.96 44.04 18.27
CA LEU A 365 -14.97 44.93 17.71
C LEU A 365 -15.73 45.71 18.81
N SER A 366 -16.04 45.04 19.93
CA SER A 366 -16.80 45.62 21.03
C SER A 366 -15.97 46.54 21.92
N GLN A 367 -14.68 46.24 22.14
CA GLN A 367 -13.79 47.03 23.01
C GLN A 367 -13.38 48.37 22.43
N LYS A 368 -13.26 48.46 21.10
CA LYS A 368 -12.97 49.73 20.42
C LYS A 368 -14.25 50.53 20.24
N GLY A 369 -14.33 51.66 20.94
CA GLY A 369 -15.54 52.49 20.99
C GLY A 369 -15.95 53.05 19.63
N GLN A 370 -15.01 53.60 18.87
CA GLN A 370 -15.25 54.12 17.52
C GLN A 370 -14.30 53.47 16.51
N TRP A 371 -14.86 53.12 15.37
CA TRP A 371 -14.15 52.56 14.23
C TRP A 371 -14.27 53.50 13.04
N SER A 372 -13.18 53.71 12.31
CA SER A 372 -13.23 54.31 10.97
C SER A 372 -13.54 53.22 9.93
N LEU A 373 -14.08 53.58 8.76
CA LEU A 373 -14.29 52.61 7.68
C LEU A 373 -12.98 52.01 7.21
N LYS A 374 -11.93 52.82 7.12
CA LYS A 374 -10.60 52.35 6.76
C LYS A 374 -10.10 51.29 7.76
N ASP A 375 -10.25 51.55 9.06
CA ASP A 375 -9.82 50.59 10.09
C ASP A 375 -10.57 49.26 9.98
N LEU A 376 -11.88 49.29 9.68
CA LEU A 376 -12.69 48.08 9.51
C LEU A 376 -12.29 47.30 8.26
N PHE A 377 -12.08 47.99 7.13
CA PHE A 377 -11.62 47.36 5.90
C PHE A 377 -10.21 46.78 6.05
N ASP A 378 -9.30 47.51 6.68
CA ASP A 378 -7.93 47.06 6.94
C ASP A 378 -7.96 45.80 7.82
N GLN A 379 -8.70 45.79 8.94
CA GLN A 379 -8.84 44.59 9.79
C GLN A 379 -9.49 43.42 9.07
N TYR A 380 -10.51 43.69 8.25
CA TYR A 380 -11.15 42.64 7.48
C TYR A 380 -10.19 42.01 6.46
N ALA A 381 -9.45 42.83 5.71
CA ALA A 381 -8.44 42.38 4.74
C ALA A 381 -7.24 41.68 5.41
N GLU A 382 -6.84 42.12 6.60
CA GLU A 382 -5.73 41.54 7.36
C GLU A 382 -6.07 40.18 7.98
N GLY A 383 -7.34 39.87 8.25
CA GLY A 383 -7.65 38.54 8.77
C GLY A 383 -9.10 38.17 9.07
N TRP A 384 -10.06 39.10 9.18
CA TRP A 384 -11.45 38.66 9.46
C TRP A 384 -12.10 37.95 8.28
N TRP A 385 -11.61 38.15 7.04
CA TRP A 385 -12.07 37.39 5.87
C TRP A 385 -11.92 35.86 6.03
N HIS A 386 -11.01 35.39 6.89
CA HIS A 386 -10.86 33.97 7.19
C HIS A 386 -12.13 33.36 7.85
N LEU A 387 -12.93 34.16 8.57
CA LEU A 387 -14.21 33.71 9.11
C LEU A 387 -15.23 33.43 8.00
N ASP A 388 -15.29 34.30 6.98
CA ASP A 388 -16.15 34.10 5.82
C ASP A 388 -15.71 32.88 4.99
N ASP A 389 -14.40 32.68 4.83
CA ASP A 389 -13.85 31.47 4.19
C ASP A 389 -14.21 30.20 4.98
N ALA A 390 -14.05 30.22 6.30
CA ALA A 390 -14.42 29.10 7.16
C ALA A 390 -15.93 28.82 7.06
N TYR A 391 -16.78 29.84 7.09
CA TYR A 391 -18.23 29.67 6.94
C TYR A 391 -18.62 29.12 5.57
N ARG A 392 -18.01 29.58 4.48
CA ARG A 392 -18.24 29.01 3.14
C ARG A 392 -17.81 27.54 3.06
N ARG A 393 -16.70 27.17 3.71
CA ARG A 393 -16.29 25.76 3.81
C ARG A 393 -17.27 24.93 4.64
N LEU A 394 -17.81 25.49 5.72
CA LEU A 394 -18.84 24.84 6.52
C LEU A 394 -20.11 24.60 5.69
N GLU A 395 -20.60 25.63 4.99
CA GLU A 395 -21.77 25.56 4.11
C GLU A 395 -21.58 24.54 2.98
N ALA A 396 -20.41 24.52 2.34
CA ALA A 396 -20.09 23.57 1.26
C ALA A 396 -20.13 22.10 1.70
N TYR A 397 -19.98 21.83 3.00
CA TYR A 397 -20.01 20.48 3.57
C TYR A 397 -21.12 20.32 4.61
N TRP A 398 -22.14 21.18 4.62
CA TRP A 398 -23.17 21.19 5.67
C TRP A 398 -23.86 19.83 5.83
N ASP A 399 -24.29 19.25 4.72
CA ASP A 399 -24.99 17.96 4.68
C ASP A 399 -24.15 16.79 5.23
N SER A 400 -22.81 16.92 5.25
CA SER A 400 -21.92 15.90 5.81
C SER A 400 -21.97 15.81 7.34
N LEU A 401 -22.44 16.86 8.02
CA LEU A 401 -22.44 16.91 9.48
C LEU A 401 -23.34 15.86 10.12
N GLY A 402 -24.48 15.54 9.48
CA GLY A 402 -25.44 14.56 9.99
C GLY A 402 -25.78 14.82 11.46
N VAL A 403 -25.47 13.86 12.34
CA VAL A 403 -25.73 13.97 13.79
C VAL A 403 -24.93 15.08 14.50
N LEU A 404 -23.88 15.62 13.86
CA LEU A 404 -23.08 16.73 14.39
C LEU A 404 -23.65 18.11 14.01
N GLU A 405 -24.70 18.18 13.19
CA GLU A 405 -25.30 19.44 12.76
C GLU A 405 -25.80 20.25 13.97
N GLU A 406 -26.62 19.65 14.83
CA GLU A 406 -27.15 20.33 16.02
C GLU A 406 -26.07 20.71 17.04
N PRO A 407 -25.18 19.81 17.48
CA PRO A 407 -24.25 20.12 18.56
C PRO A 407 -23.01 20.91 18.12
N LEU A 408 -22.71 21.02 16.82
CA LEU A 408 -21.51 21.71 16.31
C LEU A 408 -21.82 22.71 15.18
N GLY A 409 -22.56 22.28 14.15
CA GLY A 409 -22.85 23.08 12.96
C GLY A 409 -23.68 24.33 13.26
N LEU A 410 -24.85 24.16 13.88
CA LEU A 410 -25.75 25.27 14.23
C LEU A 410 -25.10 26.28 15.18
N PRO A 411 -24.39 25.86 16.26
CA PRO A 411 -23.62 26.79 17.08
C PRO A 411 -22.60 27.61 16.28
N ALA A 412 -21.86 26.99 15.36
CA ALA A 412 -20.89 27.70 14.53
C ALA A 412 -21.56 28.70 13.58
N ALA A 413 -22.67 28.31 12.94
CA ALA A 413 -23.44 29.21 12.07
C ALA A 413 -23.97 30.43 12.84
N ARG A 414 -24.53 30.22 14.03
CA ARG A 414 -25.01 31.30 14.90
C ARG A 414 -23.87 32.22 15.36
N ALA A 415 -22.71 31.67 15.72
CA ALA A 415 -21.56 32.48 16.09
C ALA A 415 -21.09 33.37 14.91
N TYR A 416 -21.08 32.82 13.70
CA TYR A 416 -20.76 33.61 12.50
C TYR A 416 -21.80 34.69 12.21
N GLU A 417 -23.09 34.39 12.35
CA GLU A 417 -24.18 35.36 12.23
C GLU A 417 -24.03 36.51 13.24
N GLU A 418 -23.74 36.20 14.50
CA GLU A 418 -23.47 37.20 15.53
C GLU A 418 -22.29 38.10 15.16
N PHE A 419 -21.20 37.53 14.63
CA PHE A 419 -20.06 38.29 14.12
C PHE A 419 -20.48 39.26 13.01
N LEU A 420 -21.24 38.79 12.00
CA LEU A 420 -21.73 39.64 10.91
C LEU A 420 -22.62 40.77 11.44
N ASN A 421 -23.50 40.48 12.38
CA ASN A 421 -24.37 41.47 13.01
C ASN A 421 -23.60 42.53 13.80
N VAL A 422 -22.52 42.15 14.49
CA VAL A 422 -21.64 43.12 15.17
C VAL A 422 -20.85 43.95 14.15
N LEU A 423 -20.28 43.32 13.13
CA LEU A 423 -19.51 44.01 12.10
C LEU A 423 -20.37 45.00 11.31
N ALA A 424 -21.55 44.58 10.86
CA ALA A 424 -22.50 45.40 10.11
C ALA A 424 -22.92 46.64 10.90
N ARG A 425 -23.21 46.49 12.20
CA ARG A 425 -23.49 47.63 13.09
C ARG A 425 -22.33 48.61 13.17
N LYS A 426 -21.09 48.12 13.32
CA LYS A 426 -19.91 49.00 13.37
C LYS A 426 -19.66 49.71 12.04
N VAL A 427 -19.87 49.04 10.91
CA VAL A 427 -19.78 49.65 9.56
C VAL A 427 -20.85 50.73 9.40
N ALA A 428 -22.10 50.45 9.77
CA ALA A 428 -23.19 51.43 9.68
C ALA A 428 -22.91 52.68 10.53
N MET A 429 -22.48 52.51 11.78
CA MET A 429 -22.08 53.62 12.65
C MET A 429 -20.91 54.43 12.05
N ALA A 430 -19.92 53.76 11.45
CA ALA A 430 -18.78 54.42 10.81
C ALA A 430 -19.20 55.22 9.56
N LEU A 431 -20.14 54.69 8.75
CA LEU A 431 -20.71 55.37 7.59
C LEU A 431 -21.49 56.62 7.99
N GLU A 432 -22.34 56.54 9.01
CA GLU A 432 -23.12 57.69 9.50
C GLU A 432 -22.21 58.82 9.99
N ASN A 433 -21.10 58.49 10.64
CA ASN A 433 -20.11 59.47 11.08
C ASN A 433 -19.41 60.20 9.92
N THR A 434 -19.40 59.63 8.70
CA THR A 434 -18.85 60.28 7.50
C THR A 434 -19.81 61.23 6.77
N HIS A 435 -20.99 61.54 7.35
CA HIS A 435 -21.88 62.67 7.00
C HIS A 435 -22.32 62.81 5.52
N SER A 436 -22.25 61.75 4.72
CA SER A 436 -22.45 61.86 3.25
C SER A 436 -23.77 61.26 2.73
N TRP A 437 -24.57 60.63 3.58
CA TRP A 437 -25.81 59.97 3.17
C TRP A 437 -26.98 60.31 4.11
N GLN A 438 -27.62 61.46 3.90
CA GLN A 438 -28.97 61.70 4.41
C GLN A 438 -29.93 61.78 3.23
N ILE A 439 -30.53 60.64 2.89
CA ILE A 439 -31.64 60.58 1.95
C ILE A 439 -32.92 60.82 2.77
N PRO A 440 -33.74 61.84 2.45
CA PRO A 440 -35.03 62.04 3.11
C PRO A 440 -35.88 60.76 3.06
N ASP A 441 -36.56 60.45 4.15
CA ASP A 441 -37.44 59.27 4.33
C ASP A 441 -36.77 57.89 4.40
N TRP A 442 -35.43 57.80 4.44
CA TRP A 442 -34.71 56.53 4.64
C TRP A 442 -34.24 56.38 6.08
N LEU A 443 -34.52 55.20 6.67
CA LEU A 443 -33.96 54.85 7.97
C LEU A 443 -32.45 54.60 7.83
N PRO A 444 -31.60 55.12 8.75
CA PRO A 444 -30.20 54.76 8.80
C PRO A 444 -30.03 53.25 8.96
N GLN A 445 -29.02 52.67 8.29
CA GLN A 445 -28.80 51.22 8.30
C GLN A 445 -28.63 50.67 9.73
N SER A 446 -28.08 51.45 10.65
CA SER A 446 -27.98 51.08 12.07
C SER A 446 -29.33 50.83 12.72
N ARG A 447 -30.36 51.63 12.39
CA ARG A 447 -31.73 51.49 12.93
C ARG A 447 -32.50 50.34 12.31
N VAL A 448 -32.29 50.05 11.03
CA VAL A 448 -32.87 48.86 10.38
C VAL A 448 -32.33 47.59 11.04
N LEU A 449 -31.03 47.55 11.36
CA LEU A 449 -30.40 46.45 12.09
C LEU A 449 -30.80 46.37 13.57
N GLU A 450 -31.36 47.43 14.15
CA GLU A 450 -31.93 47.43 15.51
C GLU A 450 -33.38 46.95 15.52
N ASP A 451 -34.17 47.28 14.48
CA ASP A 451 -35.58 46.88 14.35
C ASP A 451 -35.76 45.41 13.87
N GLU A 452 -34.76 44.82 13.20
CA GLU A 452 -34.77 43.37 12.88
C GLU A 452 -34.36 42.49 14.07
N VAL A 453 -33.83 43.07 15.14
CA VAL A 453 -33.61 42.36 16.40
C VAL A 453 -34.81 42.60 17.32
N ILE A 454 -35.92 41.87 17.16
CA ILE A 454 -36.78 41.18 18.18
C ILE A 454 -37.99 40.52 17.46
N PRO A 455 -38.43 39.27 17.77
CA PRO A 455 -37.90 38.27 18.71
C PRO A 455 -37.29 37.02 18.05
#